data_AF-A0AAP0HFC9-F1
#
_entry.id   AF-A0AAP0HFC9-F1
#
_cell.length_a   1.000
_cell.length_b   1.000
_cell.length_c   1.000
_cell.angle_alpha   90.00
_cell.angle_beta   90.00
_cell.angle_gamma   90.00
#
_symmetry.space_group_name_H-M   'P 1'
#
loop_
_entity.id
_entity.type
_entity.pdbx_description
1 polymer ?
#
loop_
_entity_poly.entity_id
_entity_poly.type
_entity_poly.pdbx_seq_one_letter_code
_entity_poly.pdbx_strand_id
1 'polypeptide(L)'
;MERYEVVKEIGSGNFGVAKLVRDKETQELFAVKFIERGQKIDEHVEREILNHRSLRHPNIIRFKEVLLTTTHLAIVMEYAAGGELFERICNAGKFSENEARFFFQQLISGVSYCHSMEVCHRDLKLENTLLDGSTAPRVKICDFGYSKSSVLHSQPKSAVGTPAYIAPEVLSRKEYDGKLADVWSCGVTLYVMLVGAYPFGDPDDPKNFQTTVSRILSVQYMIPNSVEISLECKHLLYRIFVANPEKRITLQEIQMHPWFLKNLPTDLMFGTSSHNINLNDPNQNVDEILSIIQEARTRLGTLNDGSPQLLGDSMDFDDLDDSDIEDTDISDDYGCSFNIANPTTGCQKKLEIDDDQKLRAFYDKRISQEVSGDALGEEFKGYVFKIMGGCDKQGFPMKQGVLTPGRVRLLLVRGTPCFRGYGRRNGERRRKSVRGCIVSQDLSVLNLVIVKKGENDLPGLTDVEKPRMRGPKRASKIRKLFNLSKEDDVRKYVNTYRRTFTNKAGSYTCHLMWHLILLQLMTIIDLRVKSLETGKEVSKAPKIQRLVTPLTLQRKRARIADKKKRIAKAKSEAAEYQKLLASRLKEQREKRSESLAKKRSRLSAASKPSIAA
;
A
#
# COMPACT_ATOMS: atom_id res chain seq x y z
N MET A 1 -15.74 24.04 0.67
CA MET A 1 -14.33 24.35 1.05
C MET A 1 -14.07 25.86 1.18
N GLU A 2 -15.09 26.73 1.15
CA GLU A 2 -14.89 28.18 1.20
C GLU A 2 -14.45 28.69 2.58
N ARG A 3 -14.80 27.97 3.66
CA ARG A 3 -14.42 28.25 5.06
C ARG A 3 -12.95 28.03 5.39
N TYR A 4 -12.26 27.14 4.67
CA TYR A 4 -10.88 26.77 4.95
C TYR A 4 -9.93 27.37 3.92
N GLU A 5 -8.93 28.12 4.38
CA GLU A 5 -7.83 28.61 3.55
C GLU A 5 -6.67 27.61 3.56
N VAL A 6 -6.19 27.19 2.38
CA VAL A 6 -5.04 26.29 2.29
C VAL A 6 -3.75 27.09 2.53
N VAL A 7 -3.01 26.72 3.58
CA VAL A 7 -1.75 27.39 3.95
C VAL A 7 -0.57 26.72 3.25
N LYS A 8 -0.42 25.39 3.42
CA LYS A 8 0.74 24.64 2.91
C LYS A 8 0.43 23.16 2.75
N GLU A 9 1.11 22.48 1.84
CA GLU A 9 1.14 21.02 1.79
C GLU A 9 2.11 20.45 2.84
N ILE A 10 1.63 19.56 3.72
CA ILE A 10 2.40 19.02 4.86
C ILE A 10 2.80 17.56 4.67
N GLY A 11 2.19 16.83 3.75
CA GLY A 11 2.59 15.45 3.47
C GLY A 11 1.94 14.85 2.24
N SER A 12 2.58 13.85 1.63
CA SER A 12 2.02 13.07 0.52
C SER A 12 2.19 11.57 0.77
N GLY A 13 1.11 10.80 0.65
CA GLY A 13 1.08 9.37 0.95
C GLY A 13 0.24 8.56 -0.05
N ASN A 14 0.16 7.23 0.15
CA ASN A 14 -0.55 6.30 -0.76
C ASN A 14 -2.05 6.60 -0.92
N PHE A 15 -2.67 7.28 0.04
CA PHE A 15 -4.12 7.55 0.08
C PHE A 15 -4.45 9.03 -0.14
N GLY A 16 -3.45 9.87 -0.45
CA GLY A 16 -3.64 11.26 -0.84
C GLY A 16 -2.63 12.23 -0.22
N VAL A 17 -2.95 13.51 -0.38
CA VAL A 17 -2.13 14.65 0.06
C VAL A 17 -2.73 15.20 1.36
N ALA A 18 -1.89 15.46 2.36
CA ALA A 18 -2.24 16.16 3.58
C ALA A 18 -1.87 17.64 3.44
N LYS A 19 -2.82 18.53 3.71
CA LYS A 19 -2.63 19.99 3.66
C LYS A 19 -2.93 20.62 5.00
N LEU A 20 -2.09 21.57 5.40
CA LEU A 20 -2.37 22.51 6.47
C LEU A 20 -3.36 23.55 5.95
N VAL A 21 -4.46 23.71 6.67
CA VAL A 21 -5.48 24.71 6.40
C VAL A 21 -5.68 25.60 7.62
N ARG A 22 -6.15 26.82 7.38
CA ARG A 22 -6.60 27.75 8.40
C ARG A 22 -8.11 27.94 8.27
N ASP A 23 -8.82 27.77 9.36
CA ASP A 23 -10.25 28.11 9.42
C ASP A 23 -10.37 29.64 9.36
N LYS A 24 -11.12 30.19 8.39
CA LYS A 24 -11.21 31.64 8.20
C LYS A 24 -11.95 32.32 9.35
N GLU A 25 -12.86 31.61 10.02
CA GLU A 25 -13.65 32.15 11.12
C GLU A 25 -12.85 32.18 12.42
N THR A 26 -12.29 31.04 12.81
CA THR A 26 -11.58 30.88 14.10
C THR A 26 -10.09 31.25 14.02
N GLN A 27 -9.54 31.38 12.82
CA GLN A 27 -8.10 31.53 12.55
C GLN A 27 -7.24 30.35 13.06
N GLU A 28 -7.87 29.26 13.53
CA GLU A 28 -7.19 28.05 14.00
C GLU A 28 -6.64 27.22 12.83
N LEU A 29 -5.55 26.50 13.10
CA LEU A 29 -4.88 25.65 12.13
C LEU A 29 -5.36 24.20 12.24
N PHE A 30 -5.65 23.59 11.09
CA PHE A 30 -6.09 22.20 10.97
C PHE A 30 -5.30 21.45 9.89
N ALA A 31 -5.20 20.14 10.03
CA ALA A 31 -4.70 19.26 8.99
C ALA A 31 -5.89 18.65 8.22
N VAL A 32 -5.82 18.67 6.89
CA VAL A 32 -6.83 18.08 6.02
C VAL A 32 -6.21 16.99 5.16
N LYS A 33 -6.74 15.77 5.29
CA LYS A 33 -6.36 14.61 4.48
C LYS A 33 -7.39 14.41 3.38
N PHE A 34 -6.95 14.39 2.12
CA PHE A 34 -7.83 14.20 0.97
C PHE A 34 -7.80 12.76 0.46
N ILE A 35 -8.96 12.11 0.32
CA ILE A 35 -9.14 10.77 -0.25
C ILE A 35 -9.95 10.89 -1.55
N GLU A 36 -9.46 10.37 -2.67
CA GLU A 36 -10.20 10.42 -3.95
C GLU A 36 -11.57 9.71 -3.86
N ARG A 37 -12.62 10.34 -4.41
CA ARG A 37 -13.98 9.78 -4.46
C ARG A 37 -14.06 8.48 -5.26
N GLY A 38 -15.05 7.64 -4.95
CA GLY A 38 -15.33 6.37 -5.63
C GLY A 38 -14.82 5.14 -4.88
N GLN A 39 -14.35 4.12 -5.61
CA GLN A 39 -14.04 2.78 -5.08
C GLN A 39 -12.97 2.71 -3.96
N LYS A 40 -12.27 3.81 -3.66
CA LYS A 40 -11.32 3.88 -2.55
C LYS A 40 -12.00 4.13 -1.20
N ILE A 41 -13.27 4.54 -1.19
CA ILE A 41 -14.06 4.79 0.01
C ILE A 41 -14.89 3.54 0.26
N ASP A 42 -14.29 2.57 0.96
CA ASP A 42 -14.94 1.33 1.36
C ASP A 42 -15.50 1.42 2.80
N GLU A 43 -16.07 0.33 3.31
CA GLU A 43 -16.56 0.22 4.70
C GLU A 43 -15.43 0.40 5.73
N HIS A 44 -14.17 0.20 5.34
CA HIS A 44 -13.04 0.34 6.24
C HIS A 44 -12.76 1.82 6.53
N VAL A 45 -12.76 2.66 5.49
CA VAL A 45 -12.66 4.12 5.64
C VAL A 45 -13.79 4.66 6.51
N GLU A 46 -15.01 4.17 6.32
CA GLU A 46 -16.17 4.57 7.13
C GLU A 46 -15.98 4.23 8.61
N ARG A 47 -15.63 2.97 8.92
CA ARG A 47 -15.38 2.52 10.30
C ARG A 47 -14.26 3.31 10.96
N GLU A 48 -13.22 3.68 10.21
CA GLU A 48 -12.12 4.48 10.73
C GLU A 48 -12.51 5.93 11.05
N ILE A 49 -13.34 6.57 10.22
CA ILE A 49 -13.87 7.92 10.50
C ILE A 49 -14.69 7.90 11.79
N LEU A 50 -15.58 6.91 11.94
CA LEU A 50 -16.41 6.78 13.12
C LEU A 50 -15.60 6.47 14.38
N ASN A 51 -14.62 5.57 14.28
CA ASN A 51 -13.72 5.28 15.38
C ASN A 51 -12.91 6.51 15.76
N HIS A 52 -12.32 7.22 14.80
CA HIS A 52 -11.52 8.43 15.06
C HIS A 52 -12.36 9.54 15.71
N ARG A 53 -13.63 9.72 15.30
CA ARG A 53 -14.57 10.64 15.97
C ARG A 53 -14.81 10.31 17.43
N SER A 54 -14.88 9.01 17.77
CA SER A 54 -15.12 8.55 19.15
C SER A 54 -13.92 8.77 20.08
N LEU A 55 -12.71 8.90 19.54
CA LEU A 55 -11.49 9.02 20.34
C LEU A 55 -11.31 10.45 20.87
N ARG A 56 -11.53 10.61 22.17
CA ARG A 56 -11.42 11.90 22.88
C ARG A 56 -10.37 11.79 23.98
N HIS A 57 -9.11 12.09 23.62
CA HIS A 57 -7.99 12.04 24.57
C HIS A 57 -6.96 13.13 24.24
N PRO A 58 -6.37 13.82 25.24
CA PRO A 58 -5.41 14.90 25.00
C PRO A 58 -4.17 14.48 24.21
N ASN A 59 -3.76 13.20 24.34
CA ASN A 59 -2.61 12.64 23.62
C ASN A 59 -2.94 11.98 22.28
N ILE A 60 -4.14 12.19 21.75
CA ILE A 60 -4.59 11.69 20.45
C ILE A 60 -4.99 12.88 19.58
N ILE A 61 -4.64 12.88 18.30
CA ILE A 61 -5.10 13.91 17.34
C ILE A 61 -6.62 13.88 17.25
N ARG A 62 -7.26 15.01 17.57
CA ARG A 62 -8.72 15.09 17.56
C ARG A 62 -9.29 15.16 16.14
N PHE A 63 -10.35 14.40 15.89
CA PHE A 63 -11.20 14.54 14.71
C PHE A 63 -12.07 15.80 14.83
N LYS A 64 -12.16 16.61 13.76
CA LYS A 64 -13.03 17.80 13.74
C LYS A 64 -14.28 17.57 12.89
N GLU A 65 -14.11 17.32 11.59
CA GLU A 65 -15.22 17.17 10.65
C GLU A 65 -14.78 16.46 9.36
N VAL A 66 -15.74 16.02 8.56
CA VAL A 66 -15.54 15.51 7.21
C VAL A 66 -16.29 16.37 6.21
N LEU A 67 -15.64 16.67 5.09
CA LEU A 67 -16.17 17.52 4.04
C LEU A 67 -16.11 16.80 2.69
N LEU A 68 -17.16 16.96 1.90
CA LEU A 68 -17.15 16.52 0.52
C LEU A 68 -16.65 17.62 -0.41
N THR A 69 -15.79 17.24 -1.34
CA THR A 69 -15.41 18.10 -2.47
C THR A 69 -15.83 17.44 -3.77
N THR A 70 -15.72 18.16 -4.88
CA THR A 70 -16.04 17.63 -6.21
C THR A 70 -15.23 16.39 -6.58
N THR A 71 -14.02 16.24 -6.01
CA THR A 71 -13.06 15.19 -6.41
C THR A 71 -12.61 14.29 -5.26
N HIS A 72 -12.70 14.74 -4.02
CA HIS A 72 -12.15 14.07 -2.84
C HIS A 72 -13.09 14.17 -1.62
N LEU A 73 -13.02 13.18 -0.73
CA LEU A 73 -13.44 13.27 0.66
C LEU A 73 -12.30 13.93 1.46
N ALA A 74 -12.60 14.99 2.19
CA ALA A 74 -11.64 15.75 2.97
C ALA A 74 -11.90 15.52 4.47
N ILE A 75 -10.93 14.95 5.18
CA ILE A 75 -11.02 14.67 6.61
C ILE A 75 -10.22 15.73 7.36
N VAL A 76 -10.90 16.54 8.17
CA VAL A 76 -10.33 17.65 8.94
C VAL A 76 -10.02 17.18 10.36
N MET A 77 -8.78 17.38 10.78
CA MET A 77 -8.27 16.95 12.10
C MET A 77 -7.36 18.02 12.71
N GLU A 78 -7.14 17.91 14.02
CA GLU A 78 -6.21 18.76 14.77
C GLU A 78 -4.81 18.74 14.14
N TYR A 79 -4.18 19.92 14.03
CA TYR A 79 -2.81 20.05 13.55
C TYR A 79 -1.82 20.15 14.71
N ALA A 80 -0.84 19.25 14.75
CA ALA A 80 0.25 19.28 15.72
C ALA A 80 1.45 20.05 15.13
N ALA A 81 1.68 21.28 15.63
CA ALA A 81 2.69 22.19 15.07
C ALA A 81 4.14 21.90 15.50
N GLY A 82 4.35 21.04 16.51
CA GLY A 82 5.66 20.72 17.08
C GLY A 82 6.49 19.70 16.31
N GLY A 83 6.01 19.24 15.15
CA GLY A 83 6.69 18.28 14.29
C GLY A 83 6.67 16.85 14.83
N GLU A 84 7.56 16.00 14.29
CA GLU A 84 7.65 14.60 14.68
C GLU A 84 8.51 14.41 15.93
N LEU A 85 8.12 13.49 16.82
CA LEU A 85 8.93 13.12 17.99
C LEU A 85 10.31 12.61 17.57
N PHE A 86 10.39 11.90 16.44
CA PHE A 86 11.65 11.36 15.92
C PHE A 86 12.65 12.44 15.52
N GLU A 87 12.19 13.52 14.87
CA GLU A 87 13.05 14.67 14.53
C GLU A 87 13.60 15.33 15.79
N ARG A 88 12.78 15.46 16.84
CA ARG A 88 13.24 16.00 18.13
C ARG A 88 14.31 15.13 18.78
N ILE A 89 14.18 13.79 18.70
CA ILE A 89 15.21 12.86 19.17
C ILE A 89 16.49 13.02 18.35
N CYS A 90 16.39 13.09 17.01
CA CYS A 90 17.56 13.25 16.14
C CYS A 90 18.32 14.55 16.42
N ASN A 91 17.60 15.65 16.67
CA ASN A 91 18.18 16.95 16.99
C ASN A 91 18.87 16.95 18.37
N ALA A 92 18.30 16.26 19.36
CA ALA A 92 18.90 16.10 20.68
C ALA A 92 19.99 15.00 20.73
N GLY A 93 20.02 14.11 19.73
CA GLY A 93 20.79 12.87 19.74
C GLY A 93 20.14 11.77 20.59
N LYS A 94 19.94 12.04 21.88
CA LYS A 94 19.21 11.19 22.83
C LYS A 94 18.57 12.06 23.91
N PHE A 95 17.52 11.55 24.56
CA PHE A 95 16.89 12.21 25.70
C PHE A 95 17.45 11.72 27.02
N SER A 96 17.37 12.59 28.04
CA SER A 96 17.57 12.17 29.42
C SER A 96 16.46 11.20 29.84
N GLU A 97 16.73 10.36 30.83
CA GLU A 97 15.73 9.40 31.32
C GLU A 97 14.44 10.09 31.80
N ASN A 98 14.55 11.31 32.35
CA ASN A 98 13.41 12.09 32.79
C ASN A 98 12.54 12.60 31.63
N GLU A 99 13.17 13.12 30.58
CA GLU A 99 12.46 13.54 29.37
C GLU A 99 11.84 12.35 28.63
N ALA A 100 12.58 11.24 28.49
CA ALA A 100 12.06 10.01 27.91
C ALA A 100 10.84 9.49 28.70
N ARG A 101 10.89 9.55 30.04
CA ARG A 101 9.75 9.20 30.90
C ARG A 101 8.55 10.12 30.66
N PHE A 102 8.76 11.43 30.59
CA PHE A 102 7.69 12.40 30.35
C PHE A 102 6.93 12.13 29.04
N PHE A 103 7.64 11.83 27.95
CA PHE A 103 7.00 11.45 26.68
C PHE A 103 6.39 10.05 26.74
N PHE A 104 7.05 9.10 27.40
CA PHE A 104 6.56 7.72 27.52
C PHE A 104 5.26 7.63 28.34
N GLN A 105 5.13 8.42 29.42
CA GLN A 105 3.89 8.50 30.21
C GLN A 105 2.70 8.95 29.37
N GLN A 106 2.90 9.98 28.54
CA GLN A 106 1.89 10.48 27.63
C GLN A 106 1.54 9.47 26.52
N LEU A 107 2.55 8.79 25.96
CA LEU A 107 2.34 7.74 24.97
C LEU A 107 1.50 6.60 25.54
N ILE A 108 1.88 6.06 26.71
CA ILE A 108 1.15 4.97 27.37
C ILE A 108 -0.28 5.39 27.74
N SER A 109 -0.48 6.64 28.17
CA SER A 109 -1.82 7.18 28.43
C SER A 109 -2.70 7.13 27.16
N GLY A 110 -2.20 7.64 26.03
CA GLY A 110 -2.91 7.61 24.75
C GLY A 110 -3.20 6.20 24.25
N VAL A 111 -2.22 5.28 24.33
CA VAL A 111 -2.39 3.89 23.89
C VAL A 111 -3.36 3.11 24.79
N SER A 112 -3.28 3.33 26.10
CA SER A 112 -4.21 2.73 27.06
C SER A 112 -5.65 3.14 26.78
N TYR A 113 -5.88 4.42 26.45
CA TYR A 113 -7.20 4.92 26.06
C TYR A 113 -7.69 4.30 24.75
N CYS A 114 -6.83 4.15 23.74
CA CYS A 114 -7.19 3.43 22.51
C CYS A 114 -7.63 1.99 22.83
N HIS A 115 -6.88 1.29 23.68
CA HIS A 115 -7.16 -0.11 24.05
C HIS A 115 -8.44 -0.27 24.86
N SER A 116 -8.85 0.75 25.65
CA SER A 116 -10.14 0.75 26.37
C SER A 116 -11.34 0.99 25.46
N MET A 117 -11.14 1.68 24.34
CA MET A 117 -12.16 1.86 23.29
C MET A 117 -12.21 0.68 22.31
N GLU A 118 -11.59 -0.46 22.67
CA GLU A 118 -11.41 -1.66 21.84
C GLU A 118 -10.69 -1.43 20.49
N VAL A 119 -10.05 -0.28 20.33
CA VAL A 119 -9.23 0.07 19.17
C VAL A 119 -7.78 -0.33 19.47
N CYS A 120 -7.31 -1.42 18.87
CA CYS A 120 -5.88 -1.71 18.82
C CYS A 120 -5.24 -0.93 17.67
N HIS A 121 -4.12 -0.24 17.91
CA HIS A 121 -3.55 0.69 16.95
C HIS A 121 -2.95 -0.05 15.74
N ARG A 122 -2.30 -1.21 15.96
CA ARG A 122 -1.75 -2.13 14.93
C ARG A 122 -0.70 -1.54 13.97
N ASP A 123 -0.42 -0.24 14.03
CA ASP A 123 0.65 0.46 13.30
C ASP A 123 1.21 1.63 14.12
N LEU A 124 1.41 1.40 15.43
CA LEU A 124 2.07 2.40 16.30
C LEU A 124 3.55 2.47 15.96
N LYS A 125 3.96 3.58 15.31
CA LYS A 125 5.34 3.90 14.92
C LYS A 125 5.70 5.31 15.40
N LEU A 126 6.99 5.58 15.64
CA LEU A 126 7.46 6.92 15.99
C LEU A 126 7.13 7.99 14.95
N GLU A 127 7.05 7.60 13.67
CA GLU A 127 6.66 8.45 12.54
C GLU A 127 5.20 8.95 12.68
N ASN A 128 4.38 8.22 13.45
CA ASN A 128 2.98 8.54 13.74
C ASN A 128 2.80 9.18 15.15
N THR A 129 3.89 9.65 15.77
CA THR A 129 3.86 10.32 17.07
C THR A 129 4.32 11.77 16.89
N LEU A 130 3.36 12.69 16.88
CA LEU A 130 3.60 14.13 16.70
C LEU A 130 3.72 14.83 18.04
N LEU A 131 4.23 16.06 18.01
CA LEU A 131 4.31 16.94 19.17
C LEU A 131 3.45 18.18 18.94
N ASP A 132 2.79 18.63 20.00
CA ASP A 132 2.14 19.94 20.00
C ASP A 132 3.19 21.08 20.03
N GLY A 133 2.81 22.26 19.53
CA GLY A 133 3.66 23.46 19.47
C GLY A 133 3.87 24.15 20.81
N SER A 134 3.43 23.56 21.92
CA SER A 134 3.60 24.09 23.27
C SER A 134 5.06 24.05 23.74
N THR A 135 5.41 24.95 24.67
CA THR A 135 6.74 25.01 25.31
C THR A 135 7.10 23.70 26.04
N ALA A 136 6.11 23.11 26.70
CA ALA A 136 6.14 21.72 27.16
C ALA A 136 5.36 20.86 26.15
N PRO A 137 6.03 20.23 25.17
CA PRO A 137 5.37 19.57 24.05
C PRO A 137 4.54 18.38 24.51
N ARG A 138 3.27 18.34 24.11
CA ARG A 138 2.40 17.17 24.35
C ARG A 138 2.51 16.18 23.21
N VAL A 139 2.53 14.89 23.55
CA VAL A 139 2.49 13.82 22.54
C VAL A 139 1.11 13.78 21.91
N LYS A 140 1.06 13.73 20.58
CA LYS A 140 -0.15 13.61 19.77
C LYS A 140 -0.01 12.41 18.85
N ILE A 141 -0.66 11.31 19.22
CA ILE A 141 -0.70 10.09 18.39
C ILE A 141 -1.60 10.37 17.17
N CYS A 142 -1.07 10.14 15.98
CA CYS A 142 -1.79 10.27 14.72
C CYS A 142 -1.89 8.90 14.00
N ASP A 143 -2.76 8.83 12.99
CA ASP A 143 -2.91 7.69 12.06
C ASP A 143 -3.73 6.47 12.55
N PHE A 144 -5.04 6.65 12.69
CA PHE A 144 -6.02 5.55 12.77
C PHE A 144 -6.43 5.02 11.38
N GLY A 145 -5.45 4.72 10.53
CA GLY A 145 -5.63 3.66 9.54
C GLY A 145 -6.19 4.00 8.15
N TYR A 146 -6.45 5.25 7.77
CA TYR A 146 -6.87 5.59 6.38
C TYR A 146 -5.84 5.24 5.30
N SER A 147 -4.74 4.59 5.70
CA SER A 147 -3.73 4.09 4.82
C SER A 147 -3.17 2.72 5.20
N LYS A 148 -3.96 1.65 5.07
CA LYS A 148 -3.59 0.39 4.37
C LYS A 148 -4.56 -0.75 4.70
N SER A 149 -5.01 -1.46 3.67
CA SER A 149 -5.58 -2.79 3.85
C SER A 149 -4.54 -3.74 4.47
N SER A 150 -4.86 -4.23 5.66
CA SER A 150 -4.39 -5.47 6.27
C SER A 150 -2.90 -5.80 6.06
N VAL A 151 -2.05 -5.43 7.02
CA VAL A 151 -0.89 -6.14 7.64
C VAL A 151 0.16 -6.86 6.74
N LEU A 152 0.01 -7.00 5.42
CA LEU A 152 0.88 -7.80 4.54
C LEU A 152 1.19 -7.14 3.18
N HIS A 153 0.80 -5.88 2.94
CA HIS A 153 1.05 -5.19 1.66
C HIS A 153 1.94 -3.94 1.76
N SER A 154 2.85 -3.86 2.72
CA SER A 154 4.00 -2.98 2.60
C SER A 154 4.99 -3.55 1.55
N GLN A 155 4.70 -3.35 0.26
CA GLN A 155 5.84 -3.15 -0.64
C GLN A 155 6.47 -1.80 -0.24
N PRO A 156 7.72 -1.79 0.27
CA PRO A 156 8.39 -0.55 0.62
C PRO A 156 8.69 0.20 -0.68
N LYS A 157 7.85 1.18 -1.02
CA LYS A 157 8.10 2.09 -2.15
C LYS A 157 8.73 3.41 -1.74
N SER A 158 9.01 3.57 -0.46
CA SER A 158 9.84 4.64 0.10
C SER A 158 10.62 4.04 1.26
N ALA A 159 11.84 4.55 1.49
CA ALA A 159 12.78 4.09 2.50
C ALA A 159 12.37 4.47 3.95
N VAL A 160 11.08 4.38 4.29
CA VAL A 160 10.47 4.98 5.49
C VAL A 160 9.54 3.97 6.16
N GLY A 161 10.13 3.02 6.85
CA GLY A 161 9.41 1.99 7.57
C GLY A 161 10.43 1.09 8.21
N THR A 162 10.97 1.53 9.34
CA THR A 162 12.00 0.78 10.06
C THR A 162 11.37 -0.50 10.60
N PRO A 163 11.81 -1.72 10.19
CA PRO A 163 11.25 -2.98 10.66
C PRO A 163 11.40 -3.20 12.18
N ALA A 164 12.17 -2.35 12.86
CA ALA A 164 12.43 -2.43 14.29
C ALA A 164 11.17 -2.34 15.18
N TYR A 165 10.08 -1.70 14.73
CA TYR A 165 8.81 -1.63 15.47
C TYR A 165 8.00 -2.91 15.43
N ILE A 166 8.33 -3.85 14.54
CA ILE A 166 7.53 -5.04 14.34
C ILE A 166 7.88 -6.06 15.44
N ALA A 167 6.88 -6.46 16.22
CA ALA A 167 7.06 -7.47 17.25
C ALA A 167 7.32 -8.87 16.63
N PRO A 168 8.04 -9.78 17.32
CA PRO A 168 8.40 -11.09 16.79
C PRO A 168 7.20 -11.95 16.35
N GLU A 169 6.09 -11.87 17.07
CA GLU A 169 4.85 -12.60 16.77
C GLU A 169 4.16 -12.09 15.50
N VAL A 170 4.31 -10.81 15.17
CA VAL A 170 3.76 -10.22 13.93
C VAL A 170 4.51 -10.76 12.70
N LEU A 171 5.79 -11.12 12.86
CA LEU A 171 6.61 -11.72 11.80
C LEU A 171 6.41 -13.24 11.67
N SER A 172 6.05 -13.92 12.77
CA SER A 172 6.04 -15.38 12.86
C SER A 172 4.65 -16.02 12.85
N ARG A 173 3.61 -15.31 13.30
CA ARG A 173 2.25 -15.85 13.42
C ARG A 173 1.29 -15.18 12.44
N LYS A 174 0.29 -15.95 12.02
CA LYS A 174 -0.79 -15.47 11.12
C LYS A 174 -1.85 -14.66 11.88
N GLU A 175 -1.98 -14.90 13.18
CA GLU A 175 -2.87 -14.21 14.12
C GLU A 175 -2.06 -13.88 15.39
N TYR A 176 -2.25 -12.67 15.92
CA TYR A 176 -1.55 -12.17 17.09
C TYR A 176 -2.44 -11.17 17.85
N ASP A 177 -2.16 -10.98 19.13
CA ASP A 177 -2.81 -9.95 19.93
C ASP A 177 -2.20 -8.58 19.61
N GLY A 178 -3.00 -7.72 18.99
CA GLY A 178 -2.60 -6.36 18.63
C GLY A 178 -2.24 -5.49 19.82
N LYS A 179 -2.84 -5.71 21.00
CA LYS A 179 -2.53 -4.93 22.21
C LYS A 179 -1.12 -5.21 22.70
N LEU A 180 -0.71 -6.47 22.70
CA LEU A 180 0.64 -6.88 23.10
C LEU A 180 1.71 -6.49 22.07
N ALA A 181 1.34 -6.44 20.78
CA ALA A 181 2.20 -5.89 19.74
C ALA A 181 2.43 -4.37 19.91
N ASP A 182 1.39 -3.60 20.27
CA ASP A 182 1.53 -2.17 20.56
C ASP A 182 2.48 -1.91 21.74
N VAL A 183 2.48 -2.77 22.77
CA VAL A 183 3.45 -2.68 23.89
C VAL A 183 4.89 -2.80 23.40
N TRP A 184 5.17 -3.70 22.46
CA TRP A 184 6.51 -3.81 21.86
C TRP A 184 6.90 -2.51 21.15
N SER A 185 6.00 -1.94 20.35
CA SER A 185 6.22 -0.66 19.68
C SER A 185 6.51 0.48 20.66
N CYS A 186 5.78 0.56 21.78
CA CYS A 186 6.07 1.51 22.86
C CYS A 186 7.49 1.30 23.42
N GLY A 187 7.92 0.04 23.60
CA GLY A 187 9.29 -0.28 24.03
C GLY A 187 10.37 0.18 23.05
N VAL A 188 10.14 0.01 21.75
CA VAL A 188 11.05 0.50 20.70
C VAL A 188 11.14 2.02 20.75
N THR A 189 10.01 2.72 20.90
CA THR A 189 9.97 4.17 21.09
C THR A 189 10.78 4.60 22.32
N LEU A 190 10.58 3.95 23.47
CA LEU A 190 11.34 4.24 24.70
C LEU A 190 12.85 4.04 24.49
N TYR A 191 13.23 2.94 23.85
CA TYR A 191 14.63 2.65 23.56
C TYR A 191 15.26 3.72 22.67
N VAL A 192 14.57 4.11 21.58
CA VAL A 192 15.07 5.15 20.65
C VAL A 192 15.21 6.50 21.36
N MET A 193 14.28 6.86 22.26
CA MET A 193 14.41 8.07 23.08
C MET A 193 15.66 8.05 23.96
N LEU A 194 15.96 6.91 24.60
CA LEU A 194 17.09 6.79 25.54
C LEU A 194 18.45 6.65 24.85
N VAL A 195 18.50 5.94 23.72
CA VAL A 195 19.75 5.54 23.07
C VAL A 195 20.05 6.38 21.82
N GLY A 196 19.04 6.96 21.19
CA GLY A 196 19.17 7.68 19.92
C GLY A 196 19.31 6.77 18.69
N ALA A 197 19.19 5.45 18.88
CA ALA A 197 19.29 4.44 17.84
C ALA A 197 18.27 3.33 18.04
N TYR A 198 17.99 2.56 16.99
CA TYR A 198 17.05 1.45 17.04
C TYR A 198 17.62 0.23 17.79
N PRO A 199 16.81 -0.49 18.60
CA PRO A 199 17.29 -1.61 19.43
C PRO A 199 17.82 -2.80 18.65
N PHE A 200 17.19 -3.11 17.51
CA PHE A 200 17.52 -4.28 16.68
C PHE A 200 18.21 -3.89 15.37
N GLY A 201 18.49 -2.60 15.15
CA GLY A 201 19.17 -2.12 13.95
C GLY A 201 20.64 -2.54 13.95
N ASP A 202 21.18 -2.80 12.77
CA ASP A 202 22.61 -3.06 12.62
C ASP A 202 23.39 -1.73 12.62
N PRO A 203 24.30 -1.48 13.57
CA PRO A 203 25.09 -0.25 13.60
C PRO A 203 25.93 -0.06 12.32
N ASP A 204 26.39 -1.15 11.73
CA ASP A 204 27.27 -1.15 10.55
C ASP A 204 26.51 -1.15 9.22
N ASP A 205 25.28 -1.70 9.19
CA ASP A 205 24.40 -1.71 8.00
C ASP A 205 22.91 -1.52 8.36
N PRO A 206 22.48 -0.28 8.68
CA PRO A 206 21.12 0.02 9.11
C PRO A 206 20.02 -0.34 8.09
N LYS A 207 20.39 -0.64 6.84
CA LYS A 207 19.45 -1.00 5.75
C LYS A 207 19.31 -2.50 5.56
N ASN A 208 20.04 -3.31 6.31
CA ASN A 208 19.94 -4.76 6.24
C ASN A 208 18.73 -5.26 7.03
N PHE A 209 17.62 -5.40 6.31
CA PHE A 209 16.36 -5.90 6.84
C PHE A 209 16.49 -7.30 7.44
N GLN A 210 17.32 -8.17 6.86
CA GLN A 210 17.40 -9.57 7.24
C GLN A 210 18.14 -9.76 8.58
N THR A 211 19.18 -8.98 8.84
CA THR A 211 19.86 -8.97 10.15
C THR A 211 18.97 -8.36 11.22
N THR A 212 18.25 -7.28 10.90
CA THR A 212 17.30 -6.65 11.83
C THR A 212 16.20 -7.63 12.25
N VAL A 213 15.58 -8.34 11.29
CA VAL A 213 14.57 -9.37 11.58
C VAL A 213 15.13 -10.51 12.41
N SER A 214 16.34 -10.98 12.10
CA SER A 214 16.99 -12.04 12.90
C SER A 214 17.22 -11.61 14.35
N ARG A 215 17.63 -10.35 14.57
CA ARG A 215 17.82 -9.77 15.92
C ARG A 215 16.48 -9.59 16.65
N ILE A 216 15.41 -9.21 15.95
CA ILE A 216 14.05 -9.14 16.52
C ILE A 216 13.60 -10.53 17.01
N LEU A 217 13.70 -11.56 16.15
CA LEU A 217 13.24 -12.91 16.48
C LEU A 217 14.01 -13.56 17.64
N SER A 218 15.29 -13.20 17.78
CA SER A 218 16.16 -13.64 18.88
C SER A 218 16.23 -12.67 20.05
N VAL A 219 15.49 -11.55 19.99
CA VAL A 219 15.48 -10.45 20.96
C VAL A 219 16.89 -9.97 21.33
N GLN A 220 17.74 -9.81 20.33
CA GLN A 220 19.12 -9.34 20.50
C GLN A 220 19.18 -7.81 20.39
N TYR A 221 19.14 -7.15 21.55
CA TYR A 221 19.41 -5.72 21.69
C TYR A 221 20.50 -5.48 22.74
N MET A 222 21.23 -4.37 22.64
CA MET A 222 22.27 -4.01 23.59
C MET A 222 22.25 -2.51 23.86
N ILE A 223 22.12 -2.15 25.12
CA ILE A 223 22.21 -0.76 25.57
C ILE A 223 23.70 -0.40 25.65
N PRO A 224 24.19 0.59 24.88
CA PRO A 224 25.61 0.95 24.89
C PRO A 224 26.06 1.41 26.28
N ASN A 225 27.29 1.03 26.68
CA ASN A 225 27.87 1.44 27.97
C ASN A 225 28.00 2.97 28.14
N SER A 226 27.94 3.73 27.04
CA SER A 226 27.93 5.20 27.02
C SER A 226 26.58 5.82 27.42
N VAL A 227 25.55 5.01 27.65
CA VAL A 227 24.21 5.44 28.06
C VAL A 227 23.96 4.94 29.47
N GLU A 228 24.00 5.87 30.43
CA GLU A 228 23.62 5.58 31.82
C GLU A 228 22.10 5.66 31.96
N ILE A 229 21.49 4.54 32.37
CA ILE A 229 20.07 4.42 32.68
C ILE A 229 19.88 3.63 33.98
N SER A 230 18.82 3.96 34.71
CA SER A 230 18.46 3.33 35.98
C SER A 230 18.16 1.83 35.83
N LEU A 231 18.30 1.10 36.94
CA LEU A 231 18.01 -0.34 36.96
C LEU A 231 16.52 -0.60 36.68
N GLU A 232 15.65 0.28 37.15
CA GLU A 232 14.21 0.24 36.92
C GLU A 232 13.88 0.47 35.44
N CYS A 233 14.60 1.37 34.75
CA CYS A 233 14.44 1.56 33.31
C CYS A 233 14.84 0.30 32.53
N LYS A 234 15.99 -0.29 32.88
CA LYS A 234 16.47 -1.55 32.29
C LYS A 234 15.48 -2.69 32.52
N HIS A 235 14.93 -2.79 33.73
CA HIS A 235 13.93 -3.78 34.09
C HIS A 235 12.65 -3.63 33.26
N LEU A 236 12.17 -2.40 33.05
CA LEU A 236 11.02 -2.13 32.20
C LEU A 236 11.28 -2.57 30.75
N LEU A 237 12.41 -2.19 30.16
CA LEU A 237 12.77 -2.60 28.79
C LEU A 237 12.90 -4.12 28.66
N TYR A 238 13.48 -4.79 29.66
CA TYR A 238 13.59 -6.25 29.70
C TYR A 238 12.22 -6.95 29.73
N ARG A 239 11.26 -6.39 30.49
CA ARG A 239 9.89 -6.92 30.54
C ARG A 239 9.07 -6.63 29.27
N ILE A 240 9.42 -5.58 28.51
CA ILE A 240 8.78 -5.25 27.23
C ILE A 240 9.36 -6.09 26.07
N PHE A 241 10.68 -6.20 25.96
CA PHE A 241 11.33 -6.98 24.90
C PHE A 241 11.36 -8.47 25.23
N VAL A 242 10.18 -9.08 25.24
CA VAL A 242 9.98 -10.53 25.41
C VAL A 242 9.38 -11.10 24.13
N ALA A 243 10.01 -12.14 23.56
CA ALA A 243 9.56 -12.77 22.31
C ALA A 243 8.20 -13.47 22.46
N ASN A 244 7.93 -14.10 23.61
CA ASN A 244 6.63 -14.68 23.87
C ASN A 244 5.64 -13.58 24.31
N PRO A 245 4.60 -13.26 23.53
CA PRO A 245 3.66 -12.19 23.86
C PRO A 245 2.94 -12.44 25.20
N GLU A 246 2.62 -13.69 25.55
CA GLU A 246 1.91 -14.03 26.80
C GLU A 246 2.73 -13.74 28.06
N LYS A 247 4.07 -13.67 27.93
CA LYS A 247 4.99 -13.33 29.02
C LYS A 247 5.41 -11.86 28.99
N ARG A 248 5.02 -11.13 27.95
CA ARG A 248 5.32 -9.71 27.79
C ARG A 248 4.47 -8.92 28.77
N ILE A 249 5.06 -7.89 29.39
CA ILE A 249 4.33 -6.98 30.27
C ILE A 249 3.15 -6.33 29.53
N THR A 250 2.03 -6.15 30.22
CA THR A 250 0.84 -5.48 29.71
C THR A 250 0.88 -3.97 30.00
N LEU A 251 0.04 -3.16 29.33
CA LEU A 251 -0.02 -1.72 29.61
C LEU A 251 -0.41 -1.40 31.06
N GLN A 252 -1.32 -2.18 31.64
CA GLN A 252 -1.73 -2.02 33.04
C GLN A 252 -0.54 -2.24 33.98
N GLU A 253 0.26 -3.28 33.74
CA GLU A 253 1.48 -3.52 34.51
C GLU A 253 2.56 -2.45 34.28
N ILE A 254 2.65 -1.87 33.07
CA ILE A 254 3.55 -0.73 32.80
C ILE A 254 3.12 0.49 33.62
N GLN A 255 1.83 0.79 33.69
CA GLN A 255 1.30 1.91 34.49
C GLN A 255 1.59 1.75 35.98
N MET A 256 1.68 0.52 36.48
CA MET A 256 2.06 0.20 37.87
C MET A 256 3.58 0.10 38.08
N HIS A 257 4.39 0.19 37.03
CA HIS A 257 5.82 -0.04 37.14
C HIS A 257 6.52 1.12 37.89
N PRO A 258 7.46 0.86 38.83
CA PRO A 258 8.11 1.92 39.61
C PRO A 258 8.78 3.01 38.78
N TRP A 259 9.39 2.63 37.64
CA TRP A 259 9.97 3.58 36.70
C TRP A 259 8.93 4.54 36.09
N PHE A 260 7.72 4.04 35.83
CA PHE A 260 6.63 4.80 35.21
C PHE A 260 5.97 5.76 36.21
N LEU A 261 5.79 5.32 37.46
CA LEU A 261 5.16 6.12 38.52
C LEU A 261 6.02 7.31 38.99
N LYS A 262 7.33 7.28 38.74
CA LYS A 262 8.25 8.36 39.12
C LYS A 262 7.91 9.66 38.37
N ASN A 263 7.69 10.75 39.11
CA ASN A 263 7.35 12.07 38.56
C ASN A 263 6.14 12.06 37.61
N LEU A 264 5.16 11.16 37.84
CA LEU A 264 3.95 11.08 37.01
C LEU A 264 3.10 12.35 37.20
N PRO A 265 2.83 13.13 36.14
CA PRO A 265 2.00 14.32 36.23
C PRO A 265 0.59 13.99 36.72
N THR A 266 0.06 14.82 37.62
CA THR A 266 -1.28 14.67 38.22
C THR A 266 -2.39 14.60 37.16
N ASP A 267 -2.25 15.34 36.06
CA ASP A 267 -3.15 15.35 34.89
C ASP A 267 -3.31 13.98 34.22
N LEU A 268 -2.31 13.09 34.36
CA LEU A 268 -2.33 11.73 33.82
C LEU A 268 -2.84 10.70 34.84
N MET A 269 -2.88 11.04 36.14
CA MET A 269 -3.37 10.16 37.21
C MET A 269 -4.88 10.25 37.40
N PHE A 270 -5.43 11.47 37.34
CA PHE A 270 -6.87 11.73 37.37
C PHE A 270 -7.27 12.12 35.97
N GLY A 271 -7.50 11.13 35.10
CA GLY A 271 -7.88 11.34 33.70
C GLY A 271 -8.81 12.54 33.61
N THR A 272 -8.31 13.62 32.99
CA THR A 272 -8.81 14.99 33.14
C THR A 272 -10.28 15.08 33.50
N SER A 273 -10.57 15.38 34.76
CA SER A 273 -11.85 15.93 35.18
C SER A 273 -12.10 17.21 34.37
N SER A 274 -12.98 17.13 33.38
CA SER A 274 -13.99 18.13 33.00
C SER A 274 -13.67 19.63 33.07
N HIS A 275 -12.44 20.10 32.84
CA HIS A 275 -12.15 21.54 32.76
C HIS A 275 -11.20 21.90 31.61
N ASN A 276 -11.73 21.77 30.38
CA ASN A 276 -11.52 22.67 29.21
C ASN A 276 -12.02 22.04 27.87
N ILE A 277 -12.98 21.11 27.88
CA ILE A 277 -13.50 20.46 26.67
C ILE A 277 -14.81 21.11 26.17
N ASN A 278 -14.96 22.43 26.30
CA ASN A 278 -16.22 23.12 25.97
C ASN A 278 -16.12 24.21 24.90
N LEU A 279 -15.10 24.17 24.03
CA LEU A 279 -14.97 25.18 22.96
C LEU A 279 -14.91 24.67 21.53
N ASN A 280 -14.98 23.37 21.28
CA ASN A 280 -15.08 22.85 19.90
C ASN A 280 -15.54 21.39 19.91
N ASP A 281 -16.84 21.12 20.14
CA ASP A 281 -17.43 19.81 19.84
C ASP A 281 -17.41 19.61 18.31
N PRO A 282 -17.22 18.39 17.76
CA PRO A 282 -17.36 18.21 16.32
C PRO A 282 -18.84 18.46 15.99
N ASN A 283 -19.13 19.57 15.33
CA ASN A 283 -20.49 20.02 15.00
C ASN A 283 -21.28 18.99 14.18
N GLN A 284 -20.61 18.02 13.54
CA GLN A 284 -21.25 17.06 12.68
C GLN A 284 -21.79 15.84 13.45
N ASN A 285 -23.07 15.58 13.22
CA ASN A 285 -23.73 14.36 13.69
C ASN A 285 -23.22 13.14 12.88
N VAL A 286 -23.36 11.94 13.45
CA VAL A 286 -22.99 10.67 12.81
C VAL A 286 -23.73 10.50 11.48
N ASP A 287 -25.02 10.84 11.44
CA ASP A 287 -25.85 10.70 10.23
C ASP A 287 -25.35 11.61 9.09
N GLU A 288 -24.90 12.81 9.43
CA GLU A 288 -24.33 13.75 8.47
C GLU A 288 -23.01 13.22 7.90
N ILE A 289 -22.15 12.67 8.77
CA ILE A 289 -20.89 12.03 8.37
C ILE A 289 -21.15 10.85 7.43
N LEU A 290 -22.11 9.97 7.77
CA LEU A 290 -22.49 8.82 6.95
C LEU A 290 -23.03 9.24 5.59
N SER A 291 -23.90 10.26 5.56
CA SER A 291 -24.43 10.85 4.32
C SER A 291 -23.30 11.36 3.42
N ILE A 292 -22.35 12.11 3.97
CA ILE A 292 -21.18 12.62 3.25
C ILE A 292 -20.31 11.47 2.70
N ILE A 293 -20.09 10.42 3.49
CA ILE A 293 -19.32 9.25 3.07
C ILE A 293 -20.04 8.50 1.94
N GLN A 294 -21.36 8.33 2.04
CA GLN A 294 -22.17 7.66 1.02
C GLN A 294 -22.18 8.46 -0.29
N GLU A 295 -22.31 9.77 -0.23
CA GLU A 295 -22.19 10.65 -1.40
C GLU A 295 -20.76 10.62 -1.98
N ALA A 296 -19.73 10.45 -1.15
CA ALA A 296 -18.36 10.30 -1.62
C ALA A 296 -18.11 8.98 -2.39
N ARG A 297 -18.90 7.92 -2.13
CA ARG A 297 -18.85 6.64 -2.86
C ARG A 297 -19.36 6.75 -4.29
N THR A 298 -20.33 7.63 -4.55
CA THR A 298 -20.86 7.87 -5.90
C THR A 298 -19.92 8.81 -6.68
N ARG A 299 -19.53 8.41 -7.89
CA ARG A 299 -18.84 9.32 -8.81
C ARG A 299 -19.88 10.24 -9.44
N LEU A 300 -19.61 11.54 -9.49
CA LEU A 300 -20.31 12.45 -10.40
C LEU A 300 -20.15 11.92 -11.84
N GLY A 301 -21.21 11.28 -12.32
CA GLY A 301 -21.41 11.00 -13.74
C GLY A 301 -21.70 12.31 -14.44
N THR A 302 -21.02 12.55 -15.55
CA THR A 302 -21.42 13.53 -16.56
C THR A 302 -22.90 13.35 -16.88
N LEU A 303 -23.69 14.37 -16.59
CA LEU A 303 -25.08 14.48 -17.03
C LEU A 303 -25.10 14.47 -18.56
N ASN A 304 -25.76 13.46 -19.14
CA ASN A 304 -26.63 13.67 -20.29
C ASN A 304 -27.61 12.50 -20.46
N ASP A 305 -28.86 12.96 -20.64
CA ASP A 305 -30.01 12.37 -21.30
C ASP A 305 -30.95 11.44 -20.52
N GLY A 306 -32.24 11.76 -20.65
CA GLY A 306 -33.30 11.45 -19.71
C GLY A 306 -34.05 10.14 -19.94
N SER A 307 -34.55 9.60 -18.83
CA SER A 307 -35.80 8.83 -18.73
C SER A 307 -36.11 8.61 -17.23
N PRO A 308 -37.40 8.55 -16.84
CA PRO A 308 -37.84 8.77 -15.46
C PRO A 308 -37.50 7.59 -14.54
N GLN A 309 -36.90 7.92 -13.38
CA GLN A 309 -36.61 6.97 -12.31
C GLN A 309 -37.91 6.57 -11.59
N LEU A 310 -38.28 5.30 -11.74
CA LEU A 310 -39.21 4.64 -10.84
C LEU A 310 -38.49 4.38 -9.50
N LEU A 311 -39.11 4.90 -8.44
CA LEU A 311 -38.83 4.59 -7.04
C LEU A 311 -38.89 3.08 -6.80
N GLY A 312 -37.88 2.56 -6.12
CA GLY A 312 -37.82 1.19 -5.63
C GLY A 312 -36.73 1.09 -4.58
N ASP A 313 -37.10 1.33 -3.32
CA ASP A 313 -36.36 0.87 -2.15
C ASP A 313 -36.06 -0.62 -2.32
N SER A 314 -34.79 -1.01 -2.27
CA SER A 314 -34.42 -2.41 -2.04
C SER A 314 -33.59 -2.48 -0.77
N MET A 315 -34.26 -2.93 0.29
CA MET A 315 -33.70 -3.34 1.57
C MET A 315 -32.54 -4.32 1.36
N ASP A 316 -31.49 -4.13 2.15
CA ASP A 316 -30.43 -5.12 2.36
C ASP A 316 -31.04 -6.42 2.91
N PHE A 317 -31.03 -7.48 2.10
CA PHE A 317 -31.36 -8.84 2.51
C PHE A 317 -30.32 -9.77 1.89
N ASP A 318 -29.27 -10.11 2.65
CA ASP A 318 -28.30 -11.14 2.26
C ASP A 318 -27.63 -11.80 3.49
N ASP A 319 -28.38 -11.91 4.59
CA ASP A 319 -28.12 -12.83 5.72
C ASP A 319 -29.31 -13.82 5.87
N LEU A 320 -29.73 -14.43 4.77
CA LEU A 320 -30.58 -15.63 4.81
C LEU A 320 -29.77 -16.87 4.46
N ASP A 321 -29.91 -17.86 5.33
CA ASP A 321 -29.47 -19.23 5.13
C ASP A 321 -29.88 -19.74 3.73
N ASP A 322 -28.91 -20.39 3.07
CA ASP A 322 -29.00 -21.07 1.78
C ASP A 322 -29.82 -22.37 1.93
N SER A 323 -31.08 -22.24 2.39
CA SER A 323 -32.08 -23.31 2.37
C SER A 323 -32.90 -23.18 1.08
N ASP A 324 -32.68 -24.14 0.17
CA ASP A 324 -33.55 -24.58 -0.92
C ASP A 324 -34.47 -23.50 -1.53
N ILE A 325 -33.93 -22.76 -2.51
CA ILE A 325 -34.76 -21.96 -3.41
C ILE A 325 -35.49 -22.93 -4.34
N GLU A 326 -36.79 -23.09 -4.10
CA GLU A 326 -37.73 -23.77 -4.99
C GLU A 326 -37.78 -23.09 -6.37
N ASP A 327 -37.82 -23.93 -7.41
CA ASP A 327 -37.90 -23.56 -8.81
C ASP A 327 -39.07 -22.59 -9.06
N THR A 328 -38.75 -21.33 -9.37
CA THR A 328 -39.71 -20.38 -9.91
C THR A 328 -39.50 -20.30 -11.41
N ASP A 329 -40.47 -20.82 -12.17
CA ASP A 329 -40.48 -20.88 -13.63
C ASP A 329 -40.37 -19.48 -14.25
N ILE A 330 -39.16 -19.14 -14.74
CA ILE A 330 -38.91 -17.97 -15.58
C ILE A 330 -39.12 -18.39 -17.02
N SER A 331 -40.17 -17.81 -17.61
CA SER A 331 -40.51 -17.74 -19.04
C SER A 331 -39.52 -18.39 -20.02
N ASP A 332 -40.03 -19.42 -20.68
CA ASP A 332 -39.48 -20.22 -21.75
C ASP A 332 -38.99 -19.43 -22.99
N ASP A 333 -37.86 -18.75 -22.89
CA ASP A 333 -37.05 -18.38 -24.06
C ASP A 333 -36.14 -19.59 -24.40
N TYR A 334 -36.49 -20.29 -25.48
CA TYR A 334 -35.88 -21.58 -25.87
C TYR A 334 -34.58 -21.45 -26.68
N GLY A 335 -34.11 -20.23 -26.99
CA GLY A 335 -32.95 -20.01 -27.84
C GLY A 335 -31.59 -20.05 -27.12
N CYS A 336 -30.58 -20.67 -27.75
CA CYS A 336 -29.18 -20.56 -27.32
C CYS A 336 -28.43 -19.56 -28.22
N SER A 337 -27.72 -18.62 -27.62
CA SER A 337 -26.94 -17.62 -28.35
C SER A 337 -25.49 -18.07 -28.59
N PHE A 338 -25.02 -18.00 -29.83
CA PHE A 338 -23.63 -18.30 -30.17
C PHE A 338 -22.81 -17.02 -30.26
N ASN A 339 -21.78 -16.91 -29.42
CA ASN A 339 -20.80 -15.84 -29.48
C ASN A 339 -19.54 -16.34 -30.19
N ILE A 340 -19.40 -16.01 -31.47
CA ILE A 340 -18.31 -16.49 -32.33
C ILE A 340 -17.22 -15.42 -32.41
N ALA A 341 -15.99 -15.80 -32.07
CA ALA A 341 -14.81 -14.95 -32.14
C ALA A 341 -13.83 -15.42 -33.23
N ASN A 342 -13.25 -14.47 -33.96
CA ASN A 342 -12.15 -14.70 -34.89
C ASN A 342 -10.85 -14.09 -34.33
N PRO A 343 -9.89 -14.92 -33.87
CA PRO A 343 -8.67 -14.42 -33.25
C PRO A 343 -7.72 -13.74 -34.24
N THR A 344 -7.85 -14.04 -35.54
CA THR A 344 -7.00 -13.46 -36.60
C THR A 344 -7.42 -12.02 -36.89
N THR A 345 -8.71 -11.77 -37.06
CA THR A 345 -9.25 -10.43 -37.34
C THR A 345 -9.50 -9.61 -36.07
N GLY A 346 -9.61 -10.26 -34.91
CA GLY A 346 -9.95 -9.61 -33.64
C GLY A 346 -11.42 -9.18 -33.53
N CYS A 347 -12.28 -9.71 -34.41
CA CYS A 347 -13.70 -9.46 -34.43
C CYS A 347 -14.48 -10.58 -33.72
N GLN A 348 -15.69 -10.25 -33.25
CA GLN A 348 -16.61 -11.20 -32.65
C GLN A 348 -18.05 -10.82 -33.03
N LYS A 349 -18.93 -11.81 -33.18
CA LYS A 349 -20.34 -11.63 -33.53
C LYS A 349 -21.21 -12.58 -32.71
N LYS A 350 -22.33 -12.06 -32.19
CA LYS A 350 -23.38 -12.84 -31.54
C LYS A 350 -24.40 -13.26 -32.61
N LEU A 351 -24.81 -14.52 -32.58
CA LEU A 351 -25.85 -15.10 -33.42
C LEU A 351 -26.88 -15.77 -32.52
N GLU A 352 -28.15 -15.54 -32.79
CA GLU A 352 -29.25 -16.18 -32.08
C GLU A 352 -29.70 -17.39 -32.90
N ILE A 353 -29.81 -18.54 -32.25
CA ILE A 353 -30.17 -19.82 -32.87
C ILE A 353 -31.40 -20.34 -32.15
N ASP A 354 -32.53 -20.30 -32.86
CA ASP A 354 -33.83 -20.77 -32.37
C ASP A 354 -34.13 -22.22 -32.81
N ASP A 355 -33.29 -22.77 -33.69
CA ASP A 355 -33.44 -24.13 -34.23
C ASP A 355 -32.61 -25.15 -33.45
N ASP A 356 -33.29 -25.94 -32.61
CA ASP A 356 -32.73 -27.03 -31.81
C ASP A 356 -31.94 -28.05 -32.66
N GLN A 357 -32.30 -28.25 -33.93
CA GLN A 357 -31.58 -29.20 -34.80
C GLN A 357 -30.14 -28.75 -35.07
N LYS A 358 -29.91 -27.44 -35.15
CA LYS A 358 -28.57 -26.85 -35.31
C LYS A 358 -27.74 -26.97 -34.04
N LEU A 359 -28.39 -26.87 -32.87
CA LEU A 359 -27.73 -26.98 -31.56
C LEU A 359 -27.27 -28.42 -31.24
N ARG A 360 -27.98 -29.45 -31.75
CA ARG A 360 -27.62 -30.87 -31.53
C ARG A 360 -26.19 -31.23 -31.95
N ALA A 361 -25.64 -30.57 -32.97
CA ALA A 361 -24.26 -30.81 -33.40
C ALA A 361 -23.22 -30.45 -32.31
N PHE A 362 -23.60 -29.59 -31.36
CA PHE A 362 -22.75 -29.10 -30.27
C PHE A 362 -23.01 -29.81 -28.94
N TYR A 363 -24.13 -30.52 -28.78
CA TYR A 363 -24.40 -31.31 -27.58
C TYR A 363 -23.42 -32.47 -27.39
N ASP A 364 -23.19 -32.82 -26.13
CA ASP A 364 -22.21 -33.82 -25.69
C ASP A 364 -20.75 -33.53 -26.10
N LYS A 365 -20.51 -32.34 -26.67
CA LYS A 365 -19.16 -31.83 -26.88
C LYS A 365 -18.66 -31.16 -25.60
N ARG A 366 -17.36 -31.18 -25.40
CA ARG A 366 -16.68 -30.55 -24.26
C ARG A 366 -15.90 -29.32 -24.72
N ILE A 367 -15.66 -28.40 -23.78
CA ILE A 367 -14.73 -27.28 -23.99
C ILE A 367 -13.42 -27.79 -24.62
N SER A 368 -12.92 -27.00 -25.57
CA SER A 368 -11.74 -27.25 -26.41
C SER A 368 -11.90 -28.29 -27.51
N GLN A 369 -13.06 -28.91 -27.69
CA GLN A 369 -13.32 -29.71 -28.89
C GLN A 369 -13.64 -28.84 -30.09
N GLU A 370 -13.28 -29.38 -31.26
CA GLU A 370 -13.59 -28.83 -32.56
C GLU A 370 -14.90 -29.43 -33.07
N VAL A 371 -15.75 -28.57 -33.63
CA VAL A 371 -17.07 -28.90 -34.16
C VAL A 371 -17.18 -28.27 -35.55
N SER A 372 -17.74 -29.01 -36.51
CA SER A 372 -17.99 -28.48 -37.85
C SER A 372 -19.09 -27.43 -37.81
N GLY A 373 -18.87 -26.31 -38.50
CA GLY A 373 -19.84 -25.25 -38.69
C GLY A 373 -20.93 -25.57 -39.71
N ASP A 374 -20.78 -26.64 -40.49
CA ASP A 374 -21.72 -27.01 -41.57
C ASP A 374 -23.16 -27.17 -41.08
N ALA A 375 -23.35 -27.55 -39.81
CA ALA A 375 -24.66 -27.73 -39.19
C ALA A 375 -25.41 -26.41 -38.89
N LEU A 376 -24.73 -25.25 -38.92
CA LEU A 376 -25.34 -23.96 -38.60
C LEU A 376 -26.04 -23.30 -39.81
N GLY A 377 -25.60 -23.65 -41.02
CA GLY A 377 -26.15 -23.13 -42.28
C GLY A 377 -25.08 -23.07 -43.37
N GLU A 378 -25.50 -22.79 -44.60
CA GLU A 378 -24.62 -22.72 -45.78
C GLU A 378 -23.53 -21.64 -45.66
N GLU A 379 -23.83 -20.56 -44.94
CA GLU A 379 -22.87 -19.48 -44.66
C GLU A 379 -21.68 -19.93 -43.79
N PHE A 380 -21.85 -20.98 -42.99
CA PHE A 380 -20.82 -21.57 -42.13
C PHE A 380 -20.17 -22.81 -42.74
N LYS A 381 -20.41 -23.09 -44.02
CA LYS A 381 -19.84 -24.26 -44.70
C LYS A 381 -18.31 -24.22 -44.72
N GLY A 382 -17.70 -25.32 -44.28
CA GLY A 382 -16.25 -25.49 -44.18
C GLY A 382 -15.60 -24.80 -42.98
N TYR A 383 -16.37 -24.09 -42.14
CA TYR A 383 -15.85 -23.52 -40.89
C TYR A 383 -15.65 -24.60 -39.84
N VAL A 384 -14.58 -24.47 -39.06
CA VAL A 384 -14.35 -25.30 -37.87
C VAL A 384 -14.29 -24.41 -36.64
N PHE A 385 -15.18 -24.67 -35.70
CA PHE A 385 -15.29 -23.95 -34.44
C PHE A 385 -14.71 -24.75 -33.30
N LYS A 386 -13.95 -24.09 -32.43
CA LYS A 386 -13.53 -24.64 -31.15
C LYS A 386 -14.37 -24.04 -30.03
N ILE A 387 -14.95 -24.91 -29.21
CA ILE A 387 -15.74 -24.48 -28.06
C ILE A 387 -14.79 -23.94 -26.98
N MET A 388 -14.95 -22.69 -26.59
CA MET A 388 -14.09 -22.07 -25.56
C MET A 388 -14.74 -22.03 -24.18
N GLY A 389 -16.07 -22.10 -24.12
CA GLY A 389 -16.84 -22.06 -22.89
C GLY A 389 -18.26 -21.60 -23.18
N GLY A 390 -18.96 -21.16 -22.14
CA GLY A 390 -20.35 -20.72 -22.24
C GLY A 390 -20.88 -20.35 -20.87
N CYS A 391 -22.12 -19.89 -20.84
CA CYS A 391 -22.88 -19.63 -19.62
C CYS A 391 -24.21 -20.36 -19.69
N ASP A 392 -24.71 -20.80 -18.54
CA ASP A 392 -26.07 -21.32 -18.44
C ASP A 392 -27.12 -20.21 -18.32
N LYS A 393 -28.40 -20.59 -18.32
CA LYS A 393 -29.55 -19.65 -18.21
C LYS A 393 -29.50 -18.74 -16.98
N GLN A 394 -28.89 -19.16 -15.87
CA GLN A 394 -28.73 -18.31 -14.68
C GLN A 394 -27.35 -17.61 -14.62
N GLY A 395 -26.58 -17.66 -15.72
CA GLY A 395 -25.33 -16.91 -15.85
C GLY A 395 -24.10 -17.56 -15.25
N PHE A 396 -24.14 -18.83 -14.82
CA PHE A 396 -22.92 -19.48 -14.32
C PHE A 396 -22.02 -19.94 -15.47
N PRO A 397 -20.73 -19.59 -15.45
CA PRO A 397 -19.82 -19.91 -16.55
C PRO A 397 -19.36 -21.37 -16.51
N MET A 398 -19.20 -21.97 -17.69
CA MET A 398 -18.62 -23.29 -17.84
C MET A 398 -17.13 -23.30 -17.46
N LYS A 399 -16.67 -24.37 -16.82
CA LYS A 399 -15.26 -24.52 -16.40
C LYS A 399 -14.63 -25.78 -16.98
N GLN A 400 -13.56 -25.58 -17.75
CA GLN A 400 -12.75 -26.67 -18.28
C GLN A 400 -12.23 -27.58 -17.17
N GLY A 401 -12.35 -28.90 -17.37
CA GLY A 401 -11.92 -29.94 -16.42
C GLY A 401 -13.03 -30.44 -15.49
N VAL A 402 -14.21 -29.82 -15.48
CA VAL A 402 -15.39 -30.30 -14.74
C VAL A 402 -16.27 -31.13 -15.68
N LEU A 403 -16.08 -32.45 -15.71
CA LEU A 403 -16.65 -33.36 -16.70
C LEU A 403 -18.13 -33.70 -16.43
N THR A 404 -18.98 -32.70 -16.26
CA THR A 404 -20.41 -32.87 -16.03
C THR A 404 -21.23 -32.01 -17.01
N PRO A 405 -22.43 -32.45 -17.41
CA PRO A 405 -23.39 -31.63 -18.13
C PRO A 405 -24.27 -30.79 -17.19
N GLY A 406 -24.13 -30.91 -15.86
CA GLY A 406 -24.82 -30.05 -14.89
C GLY A 406 -23.88 -29.03 -14.23
N ARG A 407 -24.40 -28.33 -13.23
CA ARG A 407 -23.61 -27.50 -12.31
C ARG A 407 -23.05 -28.30 -11.15
N VAL A 408 -21.90 -27.87 -10.65
CA VAL A 408 -21.24 -28.46 -9.48
C VAL A 408 -20.71 -27.36 -8.58
N ARG A 409 -20.81 -27.55 -7.25
CA ARG A 409 -20.17 -26.67 -6.26
C ARG A 409 -18.71 -27.09 -6.07
N LEU A 410 -17.79 -26.19 -6.39
CA LEU A 410 -16.35 -26.43 -6.26
C LEU A 410 -15.71 -25.45 -5.29
N LEU A 411 -14.75 -25.92 -4.49
CA LEU A 411 -13.90 -25.06 -3.68
C LEU A 411 -12.82 -24.42 -4.56
N LEU A 412 -13.00 -23.16 -4.93
CA LEU A 412 -12.10 -22.44 -5.85
C LEU A 412 -11.00 -21.69 -5.09
N VAL A 413 -9.83 -21.59 -5.72
CA VAL A 413 -8.65 -20.88 -5.19
C VAL A 413 -8.22 -19.76 -6.16
N ARG A 414 -7.57 -18.71 -5.64
CA ARG A 414 -7.14 -17.55 -6.44
C ARG A 414 -6.34 -17.97 -7.69
N GLY A 415 -6.72 -17.43 -8.84
CA GLY A 415 -6.10 -17.74 -10.13
C GLY A 415 -6.78 -18.86 -10.91
N THR A 416 -7.76 -19.57 -10.30
CA THR A 416 -8.61 -20.49 -11.05
C THR A 416 -9.67 -19.74 -11.86
N PRO A 417 -10.00 -20.19 -13.09
CA PRO A 417 -11.10 -19.62 -13.87
C PRO A 417 -12.40 -19.60 -13.07
N CYS A 418 -13.24 -18.59 -13.32
CA CYS A 418 -14.52 -18.34 -12.63
C CYS A 418 -14.38 -17.86 -11.16
N PHE A 419 -13.15 -17.66 -10.67
CA PHE A 419 -12.88 -17.11 -9.35
C PHE A 419 -11.74 -16.09 -9.38
N ARG A 420 -12.12 -14.81 -9.31
CA ARG A 420 -11.17 -13.70 -9.20
C ARG A 420 -10.42 -13.71 -7.86
N GLY A 421 -10.98 -14.38 -6.84
CA GLY A 421 -10.69 -14.12 -5.43
C GLY A 421 -11.17 -12.71 -5.11
N TYR A 422 -12.22 -12.56 -4.31
CA TYR A 422 -12.83 -11.24 -4.08
C TYR A 422 -11.97 -10.31 -3.21
N GLY A 423 -10.65 -10.50 -3.19
CA GLY A 423 -9.72 -9.59 -2.52
C GLY A 423 -9.94 -9.43 -1.03
N ARG A 424 -10.91 -10.14 -0.42
CA ARG A 424 -11.25 -10.01 1.00
C ARG A 424 -10.10 -10.54 1.85
N ARG A 425 -9.48 -11.66 1.44
CA ARG A 425 -8.32 -12.26 2.14
C ARG A 425 -7.31 -12.90 1.17
N ASN A 426 -6.01 -12.73 1.42
CA ASN A 426 -4.99 -13.50 0.71
C ASN A 426 -5.08 -14.98 1.11
N GLY A 427 -5.10 -15.89 0.13
CA GLY A 427 -5.28 -17.33 0.36
C GLY A 427 -6.74 -17.78 0.50
N GLU A 428 -7.71 -16.88 0.29
CA GLU A 428 -9.14 -17.19 0.29
C GLU A 428 -9.46 -18.34 -0.68
N ARG A 429 -10.19 -19.33 -0.16
CA ARG A 429 -10.84 -20.37 -0.93
C ARG A 429 -12.34 -20.24 -0.71
N ARG A 430 -13.15 -20.33 -1.77
CA ARG A 430 -14.62 -20.21 -1.65
C ARG A 430 -15.31 -21.30 -2.45
N ARG A 431 -16.31 -21.95 -1.84
CA ARG A 431 -17.21 -22.85 -2.57
C ARG A 431 -18.12 -22.02 -3.46
N LYS A 432 -18.12 -22.33 -4.75
CA LYS A 432 -18.96 -21.66 -5.76
C LYS A 432 -19.56 -22.68 -6.71
N SER A 433 -20.80 -22.45 -7.11
CA SER A 433 -21.44 -23.16 -8.21
C SER A 433 -20.78 -22.77 -9.52
N VAL A 434 -20.45 -23.76 -10.33
CA VAL A 434 -19.82 -23.61 -11.64
C VAL A 434 -20.45 -24.60 -12.59
N ARG A 435 -20.67 -24.19 -13.84
CA ARG A 435 -21.20 -25.08 -14.86
C ARG A 435 -20.11 -26.03 -15.37
N GLY A 436 -20.45 -27.30 -15.54
CA GLY A 436 -19.53 -28.28 -16.12
C GLY A 436 -19.17 -27.98 -17.58
N CYS A 437 -18.15 -28.64 -18.11
CA CYS A 437 -17.59 -28.34 -19.43
C CYS A 437 -18.26 -29.07 -20.60
N ILE A 438 -19.24 -29.95 -20.32
CA ILE A 438 -20.02 -30.65 -21.35
C ILE A 438 -21.22 -29.78 -21.73
N VAL A 439 -21.40 -29.58 -23.03
CA VAL A 439 -22.45 -28.75 -23.62
C VAL A 439 -23.78 -29.51 -23.58
N SER A 440 -24.83 -28.85 -23.09
CA SER A 440 -26.21 -29.35 -23.08
C SER A 440 -27.21 -28.22 -23.30
N GLN A 441 -28.51 -28.55 -23.32
CA GLN A 441 -29.60 -27.65 -23.66
C GLN A 441 -29.85 -26.51 -22.64
N ASP A 442 -29.35 -26.65 -21.41
CA ASP A 442 -29.47 -25.66 -20.33
C ASP A 442 -28.57 -24.42 -20.50
N LEU A 443 -27.83 -24.34 -21.62
CA LEU A 443 -26.93 -23.23 -21.92
C LEU A 443 -27.65 -22.06 -22.60
N SER A 444 -27.46 -20.85 -22.07
CA SER A 444 -27.96 -19.62 -22.69
C SER A 444 -27.00 -19.09 -23.76
N VAL A 445 -25.70 -19.23 -23.53
CA VAL A 445 -24.66 -18.71 -24.42
C VAL A 445 -23.53 -19.71 -24.60
N LEU A 446 -23.15 -19.97 -25.85
CA LEU A 446 -21.97 -20.75 -26.19
C LEU A 446 -20.89 -19.84 -26.83
N ASN A 447 -19.69 -19.84 -26.25
CA ASN A 447 -18.55 -19.08 -26.78
C ASN A 447 -17.70 -19.98 -27.70
N LEU A 448 -17.62 -19.59 -28.97
CA LEU A 448 -16.93 -20.32 -30.04
C LEU A 448 -15.77 -19.50 -30.59
N VAL A 449 -14.71 -20.18 -31.03
CA VAL A 449 -13.56 -19.57 -31.72
C VAL A 449 -13.34 -20.25 -33.06
N ILE A 450 -13.18 -19.48 -34.12
CA ILE A 450 -12.82 -20.01 -35.45
C ILE A 450 -11.39 -20.53 -35.43
N VAL A 451 -11.21 -21.82 -35.74
CA VAL A 451 -9.89 -22.45 -35.93
C VAL A 451 -9.54 -22.49 -37.41
N LYS A 452 -10.50 -22.87 -38.25
CA LYS A 452 -10.37 -22.91 -39.71
C LYS A 452 -11.47 -22.06 -40.33
N LYS A 453 -11.08 -21.10 -41.17
CA LYS A 453 -12.02 -20.30 -41.98
C LYS A 453 -12.60 -21.19 -43.08
N GLY A 454 -13.92 -21.12 -43.26
CA GLY A 454 -14.62 -21.80 -44.36
C GLY A 454 -14.53 -21.05 -45.68
N GLU A 455 -15.39 -21.43 -46.61
CA GLU A 455 -15.37 -20.93 -48.00
C GLU A 455 -15.94 -19.51 -48.12
N ASN A 456 -17.01 -19.23 -47.39
CA ASN A 456 -17.73 -17.94 -47.44
C ASN A 456 -17.19 -16.95 -46.41
N ASP A 457 -17.22 -15.65 -46.71
CA ASP A 457 -16.92 -14.60 -45.73
C ASP A 457 -18.16 -14.23 -44.89
N LEU A 458 -17.95 -14.10 -43.58
CA LEU A 458 -18.98 -13.77 -42.61
C LEU A 458 -18.94 -12.26 -42.28
N PRO A 459 -20.04 -11.52 -42.50
CA PRO A 459 -20.08 -10.08 -42.30
C PRO A 459 -19.96 -9.72 -40.81
N GLY A 460 -19.07 -8.79 -40.51
CA GLY A 460 -18.67 -8.34 -39.18
C GLY A 460 -17.68 -9.26 -38.45
N LEU A 461 -17.21 -10.35 -39.06
CA LEU A 461 -16.36 -11.36 -38.41
C LEU A 461 -15.08 -11.69 -39.19
N THR A 462 -15.18 -12.02 -40.48
CA THR A 462 -14.02 -12.35 -41.33
C THR A 462 -13.71 -11.28 -42.38
N ASP A 463 -14.64 -10.37 -42.62
CA ASP A 463 -14.58 -9.26 -43.56
C ASP A 463 -13.73 -8.08 -43.05
N VAL A 464 -13.82 -7.76 -41.76
CA VAL A 464 -13.15 -6.60 -41.15
C VAL A 464 -12.01 -7.05 -40.23
N GLU A 465 -10.82 -6.48 -40.42
CA GLU A 465 -9.68 -6.65 -39.51
C GLU A 465 -9.57 -5.46 -38.53
N LYS A 466 -9.60 -5.73 -37.23
CA LYS A 466 -9.39 -4.74 -36.17
C LYS A 466 -7.91 -4.69 -35.78
N PRO A 467 -7.17 -3.61 -36.10
CA PRO A 467 -5.75 -3.53 -35.79
C PRO A 467 -5.50 -3.46 -34.29
N ARG A 468 -4.41 -4.07 -33.84
CA ARG A 468 -4.04 -4.08 -32.42
C ARG A 468 -3.81 -2.67 -31.89
N MET A 469 -4.45 -2.34 -30.76
CA MET A 469 -4.37 -0.99 -30.20
C MET A 469 -3.03 -0.61 -29.61
N ARG A 470 -2.24 -1.60 -29.16
CA ARG A 470 -1.00 -1.38 -28.43
C ARG A 470 0.10 -2.29 -28.96
N GLY A 471 1.24 -1.70 -29.30
CA GLY A 471 2.45 -2.44 -29.59
C GLY A 471 3.17 -2.92 -28.32
N PRO A 472 4.20 -3.79 -28.46
CA PRO A 472 5.00 -4.25 -27.33
C PRO A 472 5.74 -3.10 -26.62
N LYS A 473 5.79 -3.15 -25.28
CA LYS A 473 6.47 -2.13 -24.44
C LYS A 473 7.91 -2.51 -24.02
N ARG A 474 8.26 -3.79 -23.98
CA ARG A 474 9.59 -4.26 -23.53
C ARG A 474 10.52 -4.37 -24.74
N ALA A 475 11.76 -3.90 -24.60
CA ALA A 475 12.75 -3.91 -25.69
C ALA A 475 12.90 -5.27 -26.37
N SER A 476 12.97 -6.37 -25.62
CA SER A 476 13.09 -7.72 -26.18
C SER A 476 11.88 -8.16 -27.01
N LYS A 477 10.67 -7.74 -26.63
CA LYS A 477 9.45 -8.06 -27.40
C LYS A 477 9.35 -7.22 -28.67
N ILE A 478 9.89 -6.00 -28.66
CA ILE A 478 9.99 -5.16 -29.87
C ILE A 478 10.95 -5.81 -30.85
N ARG A 479 12.15 -6.23 -30.38
CA ARG A 479 13.11 -6.95 -31.23
C ARG A 479 12.50 -8.20 -31.87
N LYS A 480 11.77 -9.01 -31.09
CA LYS A 480 11.10 -10.21 -31.60
C LYS A 480 10.00 -9.90 -32.63
N LEU A 481 9.29 -8.78 -32.48
CA LEU A 481 8.22 -8.41 -33.41
C LEU A 481 8.77 -8.02 -34.79
N PHE A 482 9.90 -7.32 -34.84
CA PHE A 482 10.52 -6.83 -36.08
C PHE A 482 11.74 -7.64 -36.52
N ASN A 483 11.98 -8.81 -35.91
CA ASN A 483 13.15 -9.66 -36.16
C ASN A 483 14.50 -8.91 -36.11
N LEU A 484 14.67 -8.06 -35.09
CA LEU A 484 15.88 -7.24 -34.92
C LEU A 484 16.98 -7.98 -34.15
N SER A 485 18.24 -7.69 -34.51
CA SER A 485 19.43 -8.09 -33.76
C SER A 485 19.49 -7.32 -32.43
N LYS A 486 20.54 -7.53 -31.60
CA LYS A 486 20.70 -6.82 -30.32
C LYS A 486 21.34 -5.43 -30.51
N GLU A 487 22.05 -5.28 -31.61
CA GLU A 487 22.81 -4.11 -32.03
C GLU A 487 21.85 -3.02 -32.56
N ASP A 488 20.72 -3.43 -33.13
CA ASP A 488 19.70 -2.52 -33.67
C ASP A 488 19.05 -1.65 -32.60
N ASP A 489 18.79 -0.38 -32.93
CA ASP A 489 18.10 0.55 -32.03
C ASP A 489 16.58 0.39 -32.10
N VAL A 490 16.02 -0.25 -31.08
CA VAL A 490 14.59 -0.45 -30.90
C VAL A 490 13.77 0.85 -30.84
N ARG A 491 14.37 2.00 -30.55
CA ARG A 491 13.64 3.29 -30.44
C ARG A 491 13.02 3.71 -31.77
N LYS A 492 13.71 3.44 -32.88
CA LYS A 492 13.25 3.79 -34.23
C LYS A 492 11.97 3.04 -34.59
N TYR A 493 11.88 1.78 -34.17
CA TYR A 493 10.74 0.90 -34.47
C TYR A 493 9.50 1.21 -33.65
N VAL A 494 9.63 1.86 -32.48
CA VAL A 494 8.45 2.33 -31.72
C VAL A 494 7.67 3.42 -32.47
N ASN A 495 8.33 4.14 -33.37
CA ASN A 495 7.67 5.17 -34.18
C ASN A 495 6.72 4.57 -35.23
N THR A 496 6.89 3.30 -35.62
CA THR A 496 6.04 2.65 -36.64
C THR A 496 4.61 2.39 -36.17
N TYR A 497 4.37 2.32 -34.86
CA TYR A 497 3.03 2.17 -34.27
C TYR A 497 2.69 3.31 -33.30
N ARG A 498 3.36 4.45 -33.46
CA ARG A 498 3.03 5.69 -32.79
C ARG A 498 1.68 6.17 -33.31
N ARG A 499 0.77 6.49 -32.40
CA ARG A 499 -0.52 7.07 -32.77
C ARG A 499 -0.44 8.58 -32.66
N THR A 500 -0.82 9.25 -33.74
CA THR A 500 -1.11 10.68 -33.76
C THR A 500 -2.57 10.85 -33.35
N PHE A 501 -2.83 11.88 -32.55
CA PHE A 501 -4.17 12.28 -32.17
C PHE A 501 -4.30 13.77 -32.44
N THR A 502 -5.41 14.17 -33.05
CA THR A 502 -5.82 15.56 -33.17
C THR A 502 -6.61 15.93 -31.93
N ASN A 503 -6.14 16.92 -31.18
CA ASN A 503 -6.91 17.45 -30.06
C ASN A 503 -8.00 18.39 -30.61
N LYS A 504 -9.28 18.15 -30.30
CA LYS A 504 -10.34 19.15 -30.45
C LYS A 504 -10.20 20.17 -29.33
N ALA A 505 -9.40 21.21 -29.54
CA ALA A 505 -9.37 22.36 -28.65
C ALA A 505 -8.98 23.63 -29.41
N GLY A 506 -10.01 24.38 -29.82
CA GLY A 506 -10.00 25.83 -29.79
C GLY A 506 -10.97 26.28 -28.68
N SER A 507 -10.46 26.97 -27.66
CA SER A 507 -11.12 28.03 -26.87
C SER A 507 -10.20 28.47 -25.73
N TYR A 508 -10.36 29.72 -25.29
CA TYR A 508 -9.31 30.67 -24.93
C TYR A 508 -8.85 30.69 -23.46
N THR A 509 -7.72 31.38 -23.32
CA THR A 509 -7.01 31.89 -22.14
C THR A 509 -7.88 32.43 -21.00
N CYS A 510 -7.45 32.14 -19.77
CA CYS A 510 -7.63 33.05 -18.65
C CYS A 510 -6.33 33.11 -17.84
N HIS A 511 -5.52 34.14 -18.08
CA HIS A 511 -4.66 34.71 -17.04
C HIS A 511 -4.75 36.23 -17.18
N LEU A 512 -5.55 36.81 -16.28
CA LEU A 512 -5.49 38.23 -15.96
C LEU A 512 -4.11 38.56 -15.36
N MET A 513 -3.73 39.82 -15.61
CA MET A 513 -2.75 40.66 -14.91
C MET A 513 -1.27 40.47 -15.23
N TRP A 514 -0.82 41.21 -16.26
CA TRP A 514 -0.09 42.45 -15.98
C TRP A 514 -0.46 43.50 -17.03
N HIS A 515 -1.21 44.51 -16.60
CA HIS A 515 -1.36 45.77 -17.33
C HIS A 515 -0.05 46.54 -17.17
N LEU A 516 0.60 46.87 -18.28
CA LEU A 516 1.12 48.22 -18.46
C LEU A 516 0.95 48.61 -19.92
N ILE A 517 0.01 49.52 -20.06
CA ILE A 517 -0.37 50.32 -21.21
C ILE A 517 0.84 51.14 -21.67
N LEU A 518 1.13 51.07 -22.97
CA LEU A 518 1.51 52.19 -23.84
C LEU A 518 1.48 51.63 -25.28
N LEU A 519 0.28 51.44 -25.84
CA LEU A 519 -0.43 52.40 -26.68
C LEU A 519 0.41 52.99 -27.83
N GLN A 520 -0.18 52.81 -29.02
CA GLN A 520 -0.14 53.71 -30.17
C GLN A 520 1.14 53.76 -31.01
N LEU A 521 1.14 52.93 -32.05
CA LEU A 521 1.32 53.32 -33.45
C LEU A 521 0.91 52.11 -34.31
N MET A 522 -0.38 52.00 -34.60
CA MET A 522 -0.93 52.10 -35.95
C MET A 522 -0.03 51.56 -37.09
N THR A 523 -0.68 50.69 -37.86
CA THR A 523 -0.53 50.49 -39.31
C THR A 523 0.81 49.96 -39.81
N ILE A 524 0.77 48.76 -40.39
CA ILE A 524 1.22 48.46 -41.76
C ILE A 524 1.13 46.93 -42.00
N ILE A 525 0.47 46.59 -43.12
CA ILE A 525 0.43 45.29 -43.82
C ILE A 525 -0.57 44.25 -43.28
N ASP A 526 -1.78 44.41 -43.79
CA ASP A 526 -2.62 43.33 -44.30
C ASP A 526 -1.82 42.54 -45.35
N LEU A 527 -1.53 41.24 -45.10
CA LEU A 527 -1.19 40.19 -46.09
C LEU A 527 -0.71 38.91 -45.37
N ARG A 528 -1.63 38.00 -45.02
CA ARG A 528 -1.54 36.56 -45.38
C ARG A 528 -2.72 35.76 -44.83
N VAL A 529 -3.66 35.50 -45.74
CA VAL A 529 -4.07 34.15 -46.17
C VAL A 529 -4.14 33.08 -45.06
N LYS A 530 -5.37 32.70 -44.72
CA LYS A 530 -5.84 31.34 -44.39
C LYS A 530 -4.87 30.41 -43.62
N SER A 531 -5.16 30.19 -42.34
CA SER A 531 -5.01 28.86 -41.71
C SER A 531 -6.13 28.69 -40.68
N LEU A 532 -7.32 28.25 -41.08
CA LEU A 532 -7.76 26.85 -40.98
C LEU A 532 -7.18 26.11 -39.76
N GLU A 533 -8.09 25.90 -38.80
CA GLU A 533 -8.17 24.81 -37.85
C GLU A 533 -7.15 23.68 -38.07
N THR A 534 -6.02 23.73 -37.37
CA THR A 534 -5.16 22.55 -37.20
C THR A 534 -4.95 22.33 -35.71
N GLY A 535 -5.73 21.40 -35.15
CA GLY A 535 -5.48 20.90 -33.80
C GLY A 535 -4.04 20.37 -33.71
N LYS A 536 -3.29 20.75 -32.67
CA LYS A 536 -1.89 20.32 -32.51
C LYS A 536 -1.81 18.79 -32.56
N GLU A 537 -1.02 18.26 -33.49
CA GLU A 537 -0.75 16.83 -33.58
C GLU A 537 0.10 16.38 -32.40
N VAL A 538 -0.52 15.67 -31.46
CA VAL A 538 0.20 15.08 -30.33
C VAL A 538 0.37 13.60 -30.58
N SER A 539 1.62 13.14 -30.47
CA SER A 539 1.93 11.72 -30.60
C SER A 539 2.18 11.07 -29.24
N LYS A 540 1.64 9.87 -29.04
CA LYS A 540 1.87 9.08 -27.82
C LYS A 540 2.68 7.83 -28.16
N ALA A 541 3.77 7.61 -27.42
CA ALA A 541 4.63 6.44 -27.56
C ALA A 541 4.88 5.78 -26.20
N PRO A 542 4.96 4.44 -26.11
CA PRO A 542 5.25 3.76 -24.87
C PRO A 542 6.70 4.01 -24.43
N LYS A 543 6.90 4.34 -23.15
CA LYS A 543 8.24 4.31 -22.52
C LYS A 543 8.78 2.88 -22.56
N ILE A 544 9.78 2.63 -23.40
CA ILE A 544 10.37 1.30 -23.58
C ILE A 544 10.96 0.83 -22.25
N GLN A 545 10.50 -0.33 -21.79
CA GLN A 545 11.02 -0.96 -20.58
C GLN A 545 12.23 -1.83 -20.89
N ARG A 546 13.16 -1.89 -19.93
CA ARG A 546 14.41 -2.67 -20.02
C ARG A 546 15.31 -2.27 -21.19
N LEU A 547 15.21 -1.01 -21.61
CA LEU A 547 16.16 -0.41 -22.55
C LEU A 547 17.45 -0.10 -21.80
N VAL A 548 18.60 -0.47 -22.38
CA VAL A 548 19.91 -0.07 -21.85
C VAL A 548 20.10 1.42 -22.17
N THR A 549 20.22 2.24 -21.13
CA THR A 549 20.47 3.69 -21.25
C THR A 549 21.78 4.08 -20.57
N PRO A 550 22.40 5.21 -20.94
CA PRO A 550 23.61 5.70 -20.27
C PRO A 550 23.45 5.78 -18.75
N LEU A 551 22.30 6.25 -18.27
CA LEU A 551 21.97 6.31 -16.85
C LEU A 551 21.95 4.93 -16.18
N THR A 552 21.41 3.90 -16.85
CA THR A 552 21.44 2.52 -16.29
C THR A 552 22.86 1.96 -16.19
N LEU A 553 23.72 2.27 -17.16
CA LEU A 553 25.13 1.87 -17.14
C LEU A 553 25.91 2.64 -16.07
N GLN A 554 25.68 3.94 -15.94
CA GLN A 554 26.26 4.79 -14.90
C GLN A 554 25.88 4.29 -13.50
N ARG A 555 24.59 4.03 -13.24
CA ARG A 555 24.13 3.47 -11.96
C ARG A 555 24.76 2.11 -11.66
N LYS A 556 24.96 1.26 -12.68
CA LYS A 556 25.65 -0.03 -12.51
C LYS A 556 27.13 0.18 -12.16
N ARG A 557 27.82 1.09 -12.86
CA ARG A 557 29.23 1.45 -12.58
C ARG A 557 29.40 2.02 -11.18
N ALA A 558 28.53 2.95 -10.76
CA ALA A 558 28.53 3.54 -9.42
C ALA A 558 28.37 2.46 -8.34
N ARG A 559 27.36 1.59 -8.46
CA ARG A 559 27.16 0.47 -7.50
C ARG A 559 28.37 -0.45 -7.41
N ILE A 560 29.02 -0.75 -8.53
CA ILE A 560 30.23 -1.58 -8.57
C ILE A 560 31.40 -0.84 -7.91
N ALA A 561 31.56 0.46 -8.16
CA ALA A 561 32.58 1.29 -7.53
C ALA A 561 32.39 1.36 -6.01
N ASP A 562 31.17 1.56 -5.53
CA ASP A 562 30.84 1.56 -4.10
C ASP A 562 31.13 0.20 -3.45
N LYS A 563 30.81 -0.89 -4.15
CA LYS A 563 31.16 -2.25 -3.69
C LYS A 563 32.68 -2.41 -3.59
N LYS A 564 33.45 -1.97 -4.59
CA LYS A 564 34.92 -2.00 -4.55
C LYS A 564 35.49 -1.15 -3.41
N LYS A 565 34.94 0.06 -3.20
CA LYS A 565 35.35 0.97 -2.13
C LYS A 565 35.12 0.35 -0.74
N ARG A 566 33.96 -0.29 -0.52
CA ARG A 566 33.67 -1.01 0.73
C ARG A 566 34.64 -2.16 0.98
N ILE A 567 34.95 -2.96 -0.04
CA ILE A 567 35.91 -4.07 0.07
C ILE A 567 37.32 -3.53 0.40
N ALA A 568 37.75 -2.46 -0.26
CA ALA A 568 39.05 -1.85 0.01
C ALA A 568 39.14 -1.29 1.44
N LYS A 569 38.10 -0.58 1.90
CA LYS A 569 37.99 -0.06 3.27
C LYS A 569 38.04 -1.17 4.31
N ALA A 570 37.26 -2.24 4.15
CA ALA A 570 37.29 -3.38 5.05
C ALA A 570 38.68 -4.04 5.11
N LYS A 571 39.38 -4.12 3.97
CA LYS A 571 40.75 -4.66 3.92
C LYS A 571 41.77 -3.76 4.63
N SER A 572 41.65 -2.42 4.50
CA SER A 572 42.55 -1.50 5.21
C SER A 572 42.29 -1.51 6.72
N GLU A 573 41.03 -1.50 7.14
CA GLU A 573 40.64 -1.55 8.56
C GLU A 573 41.09 -2.85 9.22
N ALA A 574 40.94 -3.99 8.53
CA ALA A 574 41.46 -5.26 9.01
C ALA A 574 42.99 -5.24 9.19
N ALA A 575 43.72 -4.63 8.25
CA ALA A 575 45.18 -4.51 8.35
C ALA A 575 45.61 -3.58 9.49
N GLU A 576 44.91 -2.47 9.72
CA GLU A 576 45.15 -1.57 10.85
C GLU A 576 44.87 -2.24 12.19
N TYR A 577 43.75 -2.97 12.28
CA TYR A 577 43.41 -3.74 13.48
C TYR A 577 44.47 -4.79 13.81
N GLN A 578 45.01 -5.50 12.80
CA GLN A 578 46.10 -6.44 13.02
C GLN A 578 47.38 -5.78 13.54
N LYS A 579 47.73 -4.59 13.03
CA LYS A 579 48.89 -3.83 13.53
C LYS A 579 48.68 -3.42 15.00
N LEU A 580 47.48 -2.95 15.35
CA LEU A 580 47.14 -2.58 16.72
C LEU A 580 47.18 -3.79 17.67
N LEU A 581 46.70 -4.94 17.22
CA LEU A 581 46.73 -6.17 18.00
C LEU A 581 48.17 -6.64 18.25
N ALA A 582 49.04 -6.54 17.23
CA ALA A 582 50.46 -6.85 17.37
C ALA A 582 51.16 -5.92 18.38
N SER A 583 50.86 -4.62 18.38
CA SER A 583 51.45 -3.68 19.35
C SER A 583 50.98 -3.95 20.78
N ARG A 584 49.70 -4.25 20.99
CA ARG A 584 49.15 -4.61 22.31
C ARG A 584 49.77 -5.89 22.86
N LEU A 585 49.95 -6.90 22.02
CA LEU A 585 50.63 -8.14 22.42
C LEU A 585 52.10 -7.90 22.78
N LYS A 586 52.79 -7.01 22.05
CA LYS A 586 54.17 -6.61 22.37
C LYS A 586 54.25 -5.92 23.74
N GLU A 587 53.40 -4.93 23.99
CA GLU A 587 53.34 -4.22 25.27
C GLU A 587 53.04 -5.17 26.44
N GLN A 588 52.14 -6.15 26.24
CA GLN A 588 51.83 -7.15 27.26
C GLN A 588 53.02 -8.08 27.56
N ARG A 589 53.79 -8.47 26.52
CA ARG A 589 55.04 -9.25 26.69
C ARG A 589 56.08 -8.44 27.48
N GLU A 590 56.24 -7.16 27.16
CA GLU A 590 57.15 -6.25 27.85
C GLU A 590 56.76 -6.12 29.34
N LYS A 591 55.50 -5.83 29.65
CA LYS A 591 55.00 -5.78 31.05
C LYS A 591 55.22 -7.10 31.81
N ARG A 592 55.03 -8.25 31.15
CA ARG A 592 55.29 -9.56 31.76
C ARG A 592 56.78 -9.74 32.05
N SER A 593 57.65 -9.33 31.13
CA SER A 593 59.11 -9.39 31.32
C SER A 593 59.58 -8.50 32.47
N GLU A 594 59.05 -7.28 32.58
CA GLU A 594 59.35 -6.35 33.68
C GLU A 594 58.88 -6.90 35.03
N SER A 595 57.69 -7.48 35.10
CA SER A 595 57.17 -8.11 36.31
C SER A 595 58.05 -9.29 36.77
N LEU A 596 58.50 -10.12 35.82
CA LEU A 596 59.45 -11.20 36.10
C LEU A 596 60.81 -10.68 36.59
N ALA A 597 61.32 -9.60 35.99
CA ALA A 597 62.56 -8.95 36.43
C ALA A 597 62.43 -8.41 37.87
N LYS A 598 61.31 -7.74 38.20
CA LYS A 598 60.99 -7.26 39.56
C LYS A 598 60.84 -8.40 40.57
N LYS A 599 60.30 -9.55 40.17
CA LYS A 599 60.23 -10.73 41.05
C LYS A 599 61.62 -11.32 41.31
N ARG A 600 62.47 -11.42 40.28
CA ARG A 600 63.85 -11.92 40.41
C ARG A 600 64.69 -11.04 41.33
N SER A 601 64.60 -9.72 41.22
CA SER A 601 65.33 -8.81 42.11
C SER A 601 64.90 -8.95 43.57
N ARG A 602 63.59 -9.06 43.85
CA ARG A 602 63.06 -9.30 45.20
C ARG A 602 63.54 -10.61 45.81
N LEU A 603 63.58 -11.69 45.03
CA LEU A 603 64.09 -12.99 45.50
C LEU A 603 65.60 -12.93 45.84
N SER A 604 66.39 -12.19 45.06
CA SER A 604 67.82 -12.00 45.37
C SER A 604 68.08 -11.16 46.62
N ALA A 605 67.15 -10.25 46.95
CA ALA A 605 67.23 -9.44 48.17
C ALA A 605 66.85 -10.25 49.42
N ALA A 606 65.95 -11.23 49.28
CA ALA A 606 65.52 -12.12 50.38
C ALA A 606 66.55 -13.23 50.70
N SER A 607 67.49 -13.54 49.81
CA SER A 607 68.49 -14.59 49.98
C SER A 607 69.82 -14.12 50.60
N LYS A 608 69.90 -12.88 51.12
CA LYS A 608 71.09 -12.42 51.86
C LYS A 608 70.99 -12.91 53.32
N PRO A 609 71.87 -13.82 53.80
CA PRO A 609 71.85 -14.22 55.20
C PRO A 609 72.30 -13.05 56.07
N SER A 610 71.59 -12.78 57.17
CA SER A 610 72.03 -11.83 58.19
C SER A 610 73.27 -12.41 58.88
N ILE A 611 74.45 -11.92 58.51
CA ILE A 611 75.65 -12.17 59.28
C ILE A 611 75.55 -11.27 60.52
N ALA A 612 75.17 -11.87 61.65
CA ALA A 612 75.30 -11.27 62.96
C ALA A 612 76.77 -11.45 63.41
N ALA A 613 77.41 -10.33 63.74
CA ALA A 613 78.63 -10.25 64.53
C ALA A 613 78.49 -9.04 65.46
#